data_AF-A0A2P7SE24-F1
#
_entry.id   AF-A0A2P7SE24-F1
#
_cell.length_a   1.000
_cell.length_b   1.000
_cell.length_c   1.000
_cell.angle_alpha   90.00
_cell.angle_beta   90.00
_cell.angle_gamma   90.00
#
_symmetry.space_group_name_H-M   'P 1'
#
loop_
_entity.id
_entity.type
_entity.pdbx_description
1 polymer ?
#
loop_
_entity_poly.entity_id
_entity_poly.type
_entity_poly.pdbx_seq_one_letter_code
_entity_poly.pdbx_strand_id
1 'polypeptide(L)' 'MTPDAFTRWLADMKSAGLGRSDAECARLLGISANSVVDMKKRGADVRTALACRALLHRLEPYS' A
#
# COMPACT_ATOMS: atom_id res chain seq x y z
N MET A 1 7.81 -7.08 3.05
CA MET A 1 6.60 -6.85 3.86
C MET A 1 5.78 -8.14 3.89
N THR A 2 5.41 -8.63 5.07
CA THR A 2 4.57 -9.84 5.17
C THR A 2 3.13 -9.55 4.70
N PRO A 3 2.35 -10.57 4.30
CA PRO A 3 0.95 -10.38 3.89
C PRO A 3 0.10 -9.71 4.99
N ASP A 4 0.33 -10.08 6.25
CA ASP A 4 -0.37 -9.51 7.41
C ASP A 4 -0.02 -8.03 7.59
N ALA A 5 1.26 -7.67 7.48
CA ALA A 5 1.71 -6.28 7.54
C ALA A 5 1.12 -5.43 6.41
N PHE A 6 0.98 -5.98 5.21
CA PHE A 6 0.35 -5.27 4.09
C PHE A 6 -1.15 -5.03 4.33
N THR A 7 -1.84 -6.03 4.91
CA THR A 7 -3.26 -5.88 5.26
C THR A 7 -3.46 -4.83 6.35
N ARG A 8 -2.56 -4.79 7.35
CA ARG A 8 -2.55 -3.72 8.37
C ARG A 8 -2.31 -2.35 7.74
N TRP A 9 -1.33 -2.23 6.84
CA TRP A 9 -1.08 -0.98 6.13
C TRP A 9 -2.32 -0.47 5.35
N LEU A 10 -3.07 -1.35 4.69
CA LEU A 10 -4.33 -0.97 4.03
C LEU A 10 -5.38 -0.46 5.01
N ALA A 11 -5.45 -1.04 6.22
CA ALA A 11 -6.34 -0.56 7.27
C ALA A 11 -5.88 0.81 7.81
N ASP A 12 -4.58 1.00 8.02
CA ASP A 12 -4.00 2.27 8.46
C ASP A 12 -4.25 3.39 7.45
N MET A 13 -4.08 3.11 6.15
CA MET A 13 -4.40 4.06 5.07
C MET A 13 -5.86 4.50 5.09
N LYS A 14 -6.79 3.57 5.34
CA LYS A 14 -8.22 3.87 5.47
C LYS A 14 -8.52 4.69 6.72
N SER A 15 -7.92 4.32 7.85
CA SER A 15 -8.09 5.03 9.12
C SER A 15 -7.51 6.45 9.07
N ALA A 16 -6.42 6.66 8.33
CA ALA A 16 -5.79 7.96 8.12
C ALA A 16 -6.51 8.81 7.07
N GLY A 17 -7.56 8.29 6.42
CA GLY A 17 -8.30 8.96 5.35
C GLY A 17 -7.51 9.11 4.04
N LEU A 18 -6.41 8.36 3.88
CA LEU A 18 -5.52 8.44 2.71
C LEU A 18 -6.01 7.60 1.52
N GLY A 19 -6.83 6.57 1.78
CA GLY A 19 -7.47 5.80 0.72
C GLY A 19 -8.76 5.17 1.21
N ARG A 20 -9.84 5.28 0.44
CA ARG A 20 -11.17 4.76 0.83
C ARG A 20 -11.36 3.30 0.45
N SER A 21 -10.51 2.78 -0.43
CA SER A 21 -10.61 1.43 -0.98
C SER A 21 -9.24 0.89 -1.36
N ASP A 22 -9.12 -0.43 -1.43
CA ASP A 22 -7.88 -1.09 -1.81
C ASP A 22 -7.46 -0.72 -3.23
N ALA A 23 -8.44 -0.53 -4.12
CA ALA A 23 -8.21 -0.05 -5.49
C ALA A 23 -7.67 1.38 -5.53
N GLU A 24 -8.03 2.22 -4.56
CA GLU A 24 -7.50 3.58 -4.46
C GLU A 24 -6.06 3.54 -3.92
N CYS A 25 -5.79 2.71 -2.92
CA CYS A 25 -4.43 2.46 -2.43
C CYS A 25 -3.52 1.90 -3.54
N ALA A 26 -4.05 1.05 -4.43
CA ALA A 26 -3.33 0.56 -5.60
C ALA A 26 -2.94 1.71 -6.55
N ARG A 27 -3.86 2.63 -6.82
CA ARG A 27 -3.59 3.82 -7.66
C ARG A 27 -2.54 4.73 -7.05
N LEU A 28 -2.59 4.96 -5.73
CA LEU A 28 -1.58 5.75 -5.02
C LEU A 28 -0.18 5.13 -5.10
N LEU A 29 -0.09 3.80 -5.10
CA LEU A 29 1.16 3.07 -5.33
C LEU A 29 1.55 2.96 -6.80
N GLY A 30 0.70 3.37 -7.75
CA GLY A 30 0.93 3.21 -9.18
C GLY A 30 0.89 1.76 -9.67
N ILE A 31 0.19 0.86 -8.97
CA ILE A 31 0.11 -0.57 -9.30
C ILE A 31 -1.32 -1.00 -9.67
N SER A 32 -1.43 -2.19 -10.28
CA SER A 32 -2.73 -2.77 -10.60
C SER A 32 -3.48 -3.27 -9.35
N ALA A 33 -4.81 -3.28 -9.40
CA ALA A 33 -5.62 -3.85 -8.32
C ALA A 33 -5.35 -5.35 -8.11
N ASN A 34 -5.02 -6.09 -9.17
CA ASN A 34 -4.66 -7.51 -9.07
C ASN A 34 -3.37 -7.70 -8.26
N SER A 35 -2.40 -6.81 -8.41
CA SER A 35 -1.17 -6.82 -7.62
C SER A 35 -1.45 -6.67 -6.13
N VAL A 36 -2.44 -5.87 -5.74
CA VAL A 36 -2.87 -5.75 -4.33
C VAL A 36 -3.44 -7.07 -3.79
N VAL A 37 -4.24 -7.79 -4.60
CA VAL A 37 -4.78 -9.10 -4.21
C VAL A 37 -3.66 -10.13 -4.01
N ASP A 38 -2.67 -10.14 -4.90
CA ASP A 38 -1.49 -11.00 -4.75
C ASP A 38 -0.65 -10.63 -3.52
N MET A 39 -0.44 -9.33 -3.26
CA MET A 39 0.32 -8.84 -2.10
C MET A 39 -0.35 -9.18 -0.76
N LYS A 40 -1.68 -9.22 -0.71
CA LYS A 40 -2.41 -9.71 0.47
C LYS A 40 -2.20 -11.19 0.76
N LYS A 41 -1.84 -11.99 -0.23
CA LYS A 41 -1.60 -13.44 -0.09
C LYS A 41 -0.13 -13.76 0.15
N ARG A 42 0.76 -13.12 -0.60
CA ARG A 42 2.20 -13.45 -0.65
C ARG A 42 3.09 -12.45 0.07
N GLY A 43 2.56 -11.27 0.41
CA GLY A 43 3.33 -10.13 0.87
C GLY A 43 3.89 -9.33 -0.30
N ALA A 44 4.77 -8.39 0.01
CA ALA A 44 5.41 -7.55 -0.99
C ALA A 44 6.91 -7.44 -0.74
N ASP A 45 7.66 -7.09 -1.77
CA ASP A 45 9.09 -6.84 -1.67
C ASP A 45 9.40 -5.57 -0.84
N VAL A 46 10.69 -5.33 -0.62
CA VAL A 46 11.18 -4.21 0.19
C VAL A 46 10.88 -2.86 -0.46
N ARG A 47 10.86 -2.76 -1.80
CA ARG A 47 10.59 -1.50 -2.49
C ARG A 47 9.13 -1.08 -2.29
N THR A 48 8.19 -2.01 -2.46
CA THR A 48 6.78 -1.76 -2.14
C THR A 48 6.58 -1.45 -0.66
N ALA A 49 7.26 -2.15 0.24
CA ALA A 49 7.17 -1.86 1.67
C ALA A 49 7.57 -0.41 2.01
N LEU A 50 8.65 0.09 1.39
CA LEU A 50 9.09 1.47 1.52
C LEU A 50 8.09 2.45 0.92
N ALA A 51 7.56 2.17 -0.26
CA ALA A 51 6.54 3.00 -0.90
C ALA A 51 5.25 3.10 -0.07
N CYS A 52 4.78 1.97 0.50
CA CYS A 52 3.65 1.94 1.43
C CYS A 52 3.91 2.85 2.64
N ARG A 53 5.10 2.74 3.25
CA ARG A 53 5.47 3.58 4.38
C ARG A 53 5.54 5.07 4.00
N ALA A 54 6.12 5.38 2.84
CA ALA A 54 6.18 6.74 2.33
C ALA A 54 4.78 7.35 2.16
N LEU A 55 3.86 6.62 1.53
CA LEU A 55 2.47 7.05 1.35
C LEU A 55 1.74 7.29 2.68
N LEU A 56 1.90 6.40 3.66
CA LEU A 56 1.27 6.56 4.97
C LEU A 56 1.74 7.85 5.68
N HIS A 57 2.99 8.24 5.46
CA HIS A 57 3.57 9.47 5.99
C HIS A 57 3.42 10.68 5.07
N ARG A 58 2.62 10.58 3.99
CA ARG A 58 2.40 11.64 2.99
C ARG A 58 3.69 12.16 2.36
N LEU A 59 4.69 11.29 2.22
CA LEU A 59 5.92 11.62 1.51
C LEU A 59 5.65 11.57 0.01
N GLU A 60 6.06 12.62 -0.70
CA GLU A 60 5.93 12.69 -2.14
C GLU A 60 7.04 11.90 -2.85
N PRO A 61 6.79 11.40 -4.07
CA PRO A 61 7.83 10.80 -4.90
C PRO A 61 8.98 11.80 -5.17
N TYR A 62 10.21 11.29 -5.21
CA TYR A 62 11.36 12.10 -5.61
C TYR A 62 11.25 12.48 -7.09
N SER A 63 11.37 13.77 -7.40
CA SER A 63 11.23 14.37 -8.73
C SER A 63 12.55 14.90 -9.27
#